data_AF-A0A8T5Y609-F1
#
_entry.id   AF-A0A8T5Y609-F1
#
_cell.length_a   1.000
_cell.length_b   1.000
_cell.length_c   1.000
_cell.angle_alpha   90.00
_cell.angle_beta   90.00
_cell.angle_gamma   90.00
#
_symmetry.space_group_name_H-M   'P 1'
#
loop_
_entity.id
_entity.type
_entity.pdbx_description
1 polymer ?
#
loop_
_entity_poly.entity_id
_entity_poly.type
_entity_poly.pdbx_seq_one_letter_code
_entity_poly.pdbx_strand_id
1 'polypeptide(L)'
;MNIKSPLIGVLVNFNITRNLAWQSPNFRIRLLQECSDQLKMSLYFFTVKAIDLNRKQITGYYFNKTRRKWLKGEFPFPDVLYVRGGAGKYISTLDRFVLQLRVQGSHVLNYPAFNKREVMSLLGTNQKLRGYLPDTIYDNSLDGLTAMLNSKGSAYLKACRGRKGLQVIKVCKLSNGHFESRYLRQHGKNSGEVEVNRFSRLSKLYQHVKKFFRRSPYIIQEAIELLTQVSHTQNPADLLK
;
A
#
# COMPACT_ATOMS: atom_id res chain seq x y z
N MET A 1 31.19 -3.47 11.85
CA MET A 1 30.73 -2.15 11.38
C MET A 1 30.79 -1.21 12.56
N ASN A 2 31.35 -0.01 12.43
CA ASN A 2 31.22 1.00 13.48
C ASN A 2 29.82 1.61 13.37
N ILE A 3 28.95 1.32 14.34
CA ILE A 3 27.54 1.72 14.32
C ILE A 3 27.45 3.18 14.75
N LYS A 4 26.85 4.02 13.91
CA LYS A 4 26.58 5.44 14.17
C LYS A 4 25.10 5.64 14.46
N SER A 5 24.80 6.49 15.43
CA SER A 5 23.43 6.93 15.71
C SER A 5 23.00 8.04 14.73
N PRO A 6 21.72 8.05 14.29
CA PRO A 6 20.73 7.01 14.57
C PRO A 6 20.99 5.75 13.72
N LEU A 7 20.85 4.59 14.36
CA LEU A 7 20.82 3.29 13.72
C LEU A 7 19.41 3.04 13.17
N ILE A 8 19.31 2.93 11.84
CA ILE A 8 18.04 2.69 11.17
C ILE A 8 17.95 1.22 10.76
N GLY A 9 16.93 0.55 11.26
CA GLY A 9 16.52 -0.78 10.81
C GLY A 9 15.42 -0.67 9.76
N VAL A 10 15.67 -1.16 8.55
CA VAL A 10 14.70 -1.15 7.45
C VAL A 10 14.06 -2.53 7.31
N LEU A 11 12.80 -2.64 7.70
CA LEU A 11 12.05 -3.88 7.55
C LEU A 11 11.61 -4.07 6.10
N VAL A 12 12.04 -5.17 5.50
CA VAL A 12 11.76 -5.54 4.11
C VAL A 12 11.24 -6.98 4.01
N ASN A 13 10.77 -7.35 2.83
CA ASN A 13 10.39 -8.74 2.56
C ASN A 13 11.62 -9.62 2.23
N PHE A 14 11.43 -10.93 2.31
CA PHE A 14 12.49 -11.92 2.07
C PHE A 14 13.16 -11.82 0.69
N ASN A 15 12.43 -11.46 -0.36
CA ASN A 15 13.02 -11.33 -1.70
C ASN A 15 14.07 -10.22 -1.73
N ILE A 16 13.88 -9.15 -0.96
CA ILE A 16 14.88 -8.09 -0.83
C ILE A 16 16.14 -8.62 -0.15
N THR A 17 16.02 -9.25 1.02
CA THR A 17 17.20 -9.77 1.73
C THR A 17 17.94 -10.85 0.94
N ARG A 18 17.20 -11.70 0.21
CA ARG A 18 17.80 -12.70 -0.71
C ARG A 18 18.60 -12.03 -1.82
N ASN A 19 18.03 -10.99 -2.42
CA ASN A 19 18.73 -10.20 -3.45
C ASN A 19 19.98 -9.50 -2.90
N LEU A 20 19.95 -9.02 -1.64
CA LEU A 20 21.14 -8.47 -1.00
C LEU A 20 22.22 -9.53 -0.78
N ALA A 21 21.84 -10.74 -0.37
CA ALA A 21 22.79 -11.86 -0.27
C ALA A 21 23.49 -12.14 -1.62
N TRP A 22 22.74 -12.07 -2.72
CA TRP A 22 23.25 -12.21 -4.09
C TRP A 22 23.87 -10.93 -4.67
N GLN A 23 24.13 -9.91 -3.86
CA GLN A 23 24.74 -8.65 -4.30
C GLN A 23 23.95 -7.93 -5.42
N SER A 24 22.65 -8.18 -5.50
CA SER A 24 21.75 -7.65 -6.54
C SER A 24 20.63 -6.79 -5.91
N PRO A 25 20.97 -5.70 -5.19
CA PRO A 25 19.96 -4.82 -4.62
C PRO A 25 19.10 -4.23 -5.73
N ASN A 26 17.82 -3.97 -5.46
CA ASN A 26 17.04 -3.17 -6.40
C ASN A 26 17.37 -1.68 -6.25
N PHE A 27 16.92 -0.87 -7.21
CA PHE A 27 17.11 0.57 -7.25
C PHE A 27 16.74 1.28 -5.94
N ARG A 28 15.60 0.91 -5.31
CA ARG A 28 15.13 1.55 -4.07
C ARG A 28 16.00 1.24 -2.85
N ILE A 29 16.75 0.15 -2.87
CA ILE A 29 17.70 -0.20 -1.80
C ILE A 29 19.02 0.54 -2.01
N ARG A 30 19.48 0.67 -3.27
CA ARG A 30 20.66 1.49 -3.61
C ARG A 30 20.47 2.94 -3.19
N LEU A 31 19.32 3.55 -3.53
CA LEU A 31 19.00 4.92 -3.12
C LEU A 31 19.04 5.10 -1.60
N LEU A 32 18.47 4.16 -0.83
CA LEU A 32 18.52 4.26 0.63
C LEU A 32 19.95 4.19 1.17
N GLN A 33 20.79 3.33 0.58
CA GLN A 33 22.20 3.24 0.97
C GLN A 33 22.95 4.52 0.64
N GLU A 34 22.74 5.09 -0.55
CA GLU A 34 23.34 6.35 -0.99
C GLU A 34 22.94 7.52 -0.06
N CYS A 35 21.65 7.63 0.29
CA CYS A 35 21.20 8.63 1.26
C CYS A 35 21.81 8.41 2.65
N SER A 36 21.88 7.17 3.13
CA SER A 36 22.52 6.84 4.41
C SER A 36 24.00 7.25 4.41
N ASP A 37 24.67 7.12 3.27
CA ASP A 37 26.08 7.46 3.12
C ASP A 37 26.30 8.97 3.16
N GLN A 38 25.47 9.73 2.45
CA GLN A 38 25.50 11.20 2.47
C GLN A 38 25.24 11.76 3.87
N LEU A 39 24.27 11.19 4.58
CA LEU A 39 23.89 11.61 5.94
C LEU A 39 24.77 11.00 7.04
N LYS A 40 25.75 10.15 6.67
CA LYS A 40 26.64 9.44 7.61
C LYS A 40 25.92 8.60 8.66
N MET A 41 24.74 8.07 8.33
CA MET A 41 23.90 7.23 9.19
C MET A 41 24.23 5.74 9.01
N SER A 42 23.82 4.91 9.98
CA SER A 42 23.93 3.45 9.88
C SER A 42 22.59 2.82 9.49
N LEU A 43 22.61 1.98 8.47
CA LEU A 43 21.43 1.37 7.89
C LEU A 43 21.62 -0.15 7.75
N TYR A 44 20.63 -0.93 8.15
CA TYR A 44 20.59 -2.37 7.88
C TYR A 44 19.19 -2.82 7.50
N PHE A 45 19.11 -3.88 6.71
CA PHE A 45 17.88 -4.43 6.14
C PHE A 45 17.60 -5.81 6.71
N PHE A 46 16.38 -6.03 7.17
CA PHE A 46 16.03 -7.30 7.81
C PHE A 46 14.57 -7.68 7.53
N THR A 47 14.21 -8.91 7.91
CA THR A 47 12.83 -9.42 7.83
C THR A 47 12.31 -9.70 9.22
N VAL A 48 10.98 -9.78 9.40
CA VAL A 48 10.38 -10.05 10.73
C VAL A 48 10.89 -11.37 11.33
N LYS A 49 11.16 -12.38 10.49
CA LYS A 49 11.66 -13.68 10.95
C LYS A 49 13.08 -13.61 11.54
N ALA A 50 13.83 -12.56 11.22
CA ALA A 50 15.20 -12.39 11.69
C ALA A 50 15.29 -11.63 13.03
N ILE A 51 14.16 -11.32 13.65
CA ILE A 51 14.09 -10.64 14.94
C ILE A 51 14.11 -11.69 16.05
N ASP A 52 15.09 -11.58 16.95
CA ASP A 52 15.08 -12.25 18.25
C ASP A 52 14.62 -11.26 19.33
N LEU A 53 13.34 -11.39 19.73
CA LEU A 53 12.73 -10.51 20.73
C LEU A 53 13.30 -10.72 22.14
N ASN A 54 13.84 -11.90 22.44
CA ASN A 54 14.35 -12.23 23.77
C ASN A 54 15.77 -11.68 23.93
N ARG A 55 16.62 -11.91 22.92
CA ARG A 55 18.01 -11.42 22.91
C ARG A 55 18.13 -9.95 22.52
N LYS A 56 17.03 -9.31 22.09
CA LYS A 56 16.99 -7.95 21.53
C LYS A 56 18.01 -7.77 20.38
N GLN A 57 18.11 -8.79 19.54
CA GLN A 57 19.05 -8.85 18.42
C GLN A 57 18.30 -9.08 17.11
N ILE A 58 18.85 -8.55 16.03
CA ILE A 58 18.30 -8.67 14.69
C ILE A 58 19.41 -9.04 13.73
N THR A 59 19.22 -10.17 13.07
CA THR A 59 20.09 -10.55 11.95
C THR A 59 19.68 -9.77 10.70
N GLY A 60 20.61 -9.01 10.13
CA GLY A 60 20.32 -8.15 8.98
C GLY A 60 21.45 -8.08 7.95
N TYR A 61 21.19 -7.37 6.87
CA TYR A 61 22.15 -7.06 5.80
C TYR A 61 22.51 -5.58 5.82
N TYR A 62 23.79 -5.28 5.70
CA TYR A 62 24.31 -3.91 5.57
C TYR A 62 25.32 -3.85 4.42
N PHE A 63 25.52 -2.66 3.87
CA PHE A 63 26.55 -2.48 2.85
C PHE A 63 27.90 -2.19 3.52
N ASN A 64 28.87 -3.08 3.32
CA ASN A 64 30.23 -2.87 3.77
C ASN A 64 31.00 -2.08 2.71
N LYS A 65 31.33 -0.81 3.03
CA LYS A 65 31.99 0.11 2.10
C LYS A 65 33.39 -0.35 1.68
N THR A 66 34.18 -0.86 2.63
CA THR A 66 35.55 -1.34 2.37
C THR A 66 35.55 -2.51 1.40
N ARG A 67 34.66 -3.48 1.61
CA ARG A 67 34.55 -4.68 0.76
C ARG A 67 33.64 -4.47 -0.46
N ARG A 68 32.96 -3.32 -0.54
CA ARG A 68 31.93 -2.96 -1.53
C ARG A 68 30.89 -4.08 -1.74
N LYS A 69 30.46 -4.71 -0.64
CA LYS A 69 29.54 -5.85 -0.66
C LYS A 69 28.49 -5.76 0.45
N TRP A 70 27.31 -6.28 0.17
CA TRP A 70 26.28 -6.55 1.16
C TRP A 70 26.70 -7.75 2.01
N LEU A 71 26.81 -7.52 3.33
CA LEU A 71 27.18 -8.56 4.29
C LEU A 71 26.06 -8.75 5.31
N LYS A 72 25.97 -9.98 5.80
CA LYS A 72 25.11 -10.33 6.93
C LYS A 72 25.81 -9.94 8.23
N GLY A 73 25.05 -9.48 9.21
CA GLY A 73 25.53 -9.14 10.55
C GLY A 73 24.42 -9.22 11.58
N GLU A 74 24.82 -9.18 12.85
CA GLU A 74 23.91 -9.06 14.00
C GLU A 74 23.89 -7.61 14.46
N PHE A 75 22.68 -7.12 14.74
CA PHE A 75 22.44 -5.73 15.13
C PHE A 75 21.58 -5.70 16.40
N PRO A 76 21.76 -4.67 17.25
CA PRO A 76 20.79 -4.39 18.30
C PRO A 76 19.47 -3.91 17.66
N PHE A 77 18.49 -3.64 18.51
CA PHE A 77 17.29 -2.92 18.10
C PHE A 77 17.64 -1.50 17.61
N PRO A 78 16.96 -1.01 16.55
CA PRO A 78 17.32 0.26 15.94
C PRO A 78 16.76 1.45 16.71
N ASP A 79 17.41 2.60 16.59
CA ASP A 79 16.89 3.91 17.03
C ASP A 79 15.66 4.30 16.20
N VAL A 80 15.65 3.91 14.92
CA VAL A 80 14.54 4.14 13.99
C VAL A 80 14.19 2.87 13.23
N LEU A 81 12.96 2.39 13.37
CA LEU A 81 12.41 1.34 12.55
C LEU A 81 11.68 1.95 11.34
N TYR A 82 12.15 1.64 10.13
CA TYR A 82 11.45 1.98 8.90
C TYR A 82 10.75 0.76 8.30
N VAL A 83 9.41 0.70 8.43
CA VAL A 83 8.61 -0.39 7.88
C VAL A 83 8.31 -0.17 6.40
N ARG A 84 8.93 -0.96 5.52
CA ARG A 84 8.65 -0.96 4.06
C ARG A 84 7.79 -2.14 3.61
N GLY A 85 7.31 -2.95 4.55
CA GLY A 85 6.44 -4.10 4.35
C GLY A 85 7.10 -5.42 4.74
N GLY A 86 6.55 -6.53 4.27
CA GLY A 86 7.12 -7.86 4.53
C GLY A 86 6.66 -8.54 5.83
N ALA A 87 5.73 -7.93 6.58
CA ALA A 87 5.16 -8.55 7.76
C ALA A 87 4.44 -9.87 7.44
N GLY A 88 3.56 -9.86 6.42
CA GLY A 88 2.84 -11.05 5.97
C GLY A 88 2.17 -11.79 7.13
N LYS A 89 2.44 -13.11 7.24
CA LYS A 89 1.94 -13.95 8.35
C LYS A 89 2.59 -13.68 9.72
N TYR A 90 3.65 -12.88 9.77
CA TYR A 90 4.39 -12.54 11.00
C TYR A 90 3.94 -11.23 11.63
N ILE A 91 2.74 -10.74 11.30
CA ILE A 91 2.23 -9.45 11.80
C ILE A 91 2.23 -9.38 13.33
N SER A 92 1.85 -10.45 14.03
CA SER A 92 1.84 -10.51 15.49
C SER A 92 3.24 -10.39 16.11
N THR A 93 4.28 -10.91 15.44
CA THR A 93 5.66 -10.70 15.86
C THR A 93 6.10 -9.26 15.63
N LEU A 94 5.69 -8.67 14.51
CA LEU A 94 5.97 -7.25 14.24
C LEU A 94 5.27 -6.33 15.25
N ASP A 95 4.02 -6.62 15.64
CA ASP A 95 3.30 -5.87 16.68
C ASP A 95 4.08 -5.87 18.00
N ARG A 96 4.49 -7.06 18.47
CA ARG A 96 5.30 -7.20 19.69
C ARG A 96 6.63 -6.47 19.60
N PHE A 97 7.30 -6.57 18.45
CA PHE A 97 8.55 -5.86 18.20
C PHE A 97 8.37 -4.34 18.27
N VAL A 98 7.36 -3.80 17.61
CA VAL A 98 7.04 -2.37 17.61
C VAL A 98 6.73 -1.87 19.02
N LEU A 99 6.02 -2.64 19.83
CA LEU A 99 5.77 -2.31 21.23
C LEU A 99 7.10 -2.21 22.02
N GLN A 100 7.99 -3.20 21.89
CA GLN A 100 9.29 -3.16 22.56
C GLN A 100 10.14 -1.96 22.11
N LEU A 101 10.13 -1.62 20.83
CA LEU A 101 10.84 -0.44 20.30
C LEU A 101 10.30 0.87 20.87
N ARG A 102 8.98 1.02 20.94
CA ARG A 102 8.37 2.24 21.51
C ARG A 102 8.71 2.40 23.00
N VAL A 103 8.73 1.31 23.76
CA VAL A 103 9.15 1.33 25.18
C VAL A 103 10.61 1.73 25.33
N GLN A 104 11.46 1.40 24.35
CA GLN A 104 12.88 1.77 24.33
C GLN A 104 13.15 3.19 23.79
N GLY A 105 12.11 3.93 23.41
CA GLY A 105 12.26 5.28 22.84
C GLY A 105 12.61 5.32 21.35
N SER A 106 12.59 4.17 20.66
CA SER A 106 12.82 4.13 19.21
C SER A 106 11.64 4.74 18.44
N HIS A 107 11.96 5.37 17.31
CA HIS A 107 10.96 5.92 16.42
C HIS A 107 10.51 4.88 15.40
N VAL A 108 9.21 4.78 15.12
CA VAL A 108 8.66 3.80 14.17
C VAL A 108 7.96 4.51 13.03
N LEU A 109 8.49 4.33 11.81
CA LEU A 109 7.98 4.93 10.59
C LEU A 109 7.13 3.93 9.80
N ASN A 110 6.04 4.42 9.22
CA ASN A 110 5.11 3.68 8.36
C ASN A 110 4.49 2.43 9.01
N TYR A 111 4.15 2.52 10.30
CA TYR A 111 3.44 1.48 11.04
C TYR A 111 2.36 2.04 11.99
N PRO A 112 1.15 1.45 12.02
CA PRO A 112 0.67 0.37 11.17
C PRO A 112 0.48 0.81 9.70
N ALA A 113 0.29 -0.16 8.81
CA ALA A 113 -0.05 0.15 7.42
C ALA A 113 -1.44 0.81 7.33
N PHE A 114 -1.60 1.73 6.38
CA PHE A 114 -2.86 2.47 6.22
C PHE A 114 -4.08 1.58 5.98
N ASN A 115 -5.17 1.96 6.62
CA ASN A 115 -6.52 1.44 6.41
C ASN A 115 -7.37 2.55 5.77
N LYS A 116 -7.99 2.28 4.62
CA LYS A 116 -8.77 3.28 3.88
C LYS A 116 -9.92 3.85 4.70
N ARG A 117 -10.61 3.03 5.52
CA ARG A 117 -11.69 3.52 6.38
C ARG A 117 -11.15 4.50 7.43
N GLU A 118 -10.04 4.15 8.09
CA GLU A 118 -9.41 5.02 9.10
C GLU A 118 -8.91 6.32 8.48
N VAL A 119 -8.28 6.24 7.30
CA VAL A 119 -7.80 7.42 6.56
C VAL A 119 -8.96 8.33 6.18
N MET A 120 -10.03 7.79 5.60
CA MET A 120 -11.20 8.61 5.21
C MET A 120 -11.88 9.24 6.43
N SER A 121 -11.99 8.49 7.53
CA SER A 121 -12.52 9.02 8.80
C SER A 121 -11.67 10.17 9.33
N LEU A 122 -10.35 10.00 9.36
CA LEU A 122 -9.41 11.01 9.83
C LEU A 122 -9.40 12.26 8.94
N LEU A 123 -9.39 12.10 7.62
CA LEU A 123 -9.44 13.24 6.71
C LEU A 123 -10.78 13.99 6.82
N GLY A 124 -11.87 13.27 7.09
CA GLY A 124 -13.19 13.85 7.27
C GLY A 124 -13.32 14.75 8.50
N THR A 125 -12.45 14.61 9.51
CA THR A 125 -12.43 15.53 10.66
C THR A 125 -11.79 16.88 10.34
N ASN A 126 -11.02 16.96 9.25
CA ASN A 126 -10.42 18.21 8.81
C ASN A 126 -11.41 19.03 7.99
N GLN A 127 -11.89 20.13 8.55
CA GLN A 127 -12.87 21.02 7.92
C GLN A 127 -12.43 21.54 6.54
N LYS A 128 -11.13 21.81 6.35
CA LYS A 128 -10.59 22.30 5.07
C LYS A 128 -10.57 21.23 3.98
N LEU A 129 -10.50 19.95 4.34
CA LEU A 129 -10.44 18.85 3.40
C LEU A 129 -11.79 18.21 3.13
N ARG A 130 -12.72 18.28 4.10
CA ARG A 130 -13.99 17.55 4.07
C ARG A 130 -14.80 17.76 2.78
N GLY A 131 -14.87 18.98 2.26
CA GLY A 131 -15.60 19.30 1.02
C GLY A 131 -14.96 18.74 -0.26
N TYR A 132 -13.71 18.31 -0.21
CA TYR A 132 -12.98 17.73 -1.34
C TYR A 132 -12.87 16.20 -1.26
N LEU A 133 -13.41 15.59 -0.21
CA LEU A 133 -13.40 14.13 -0.07
C LEU A 133 -14.58 13.53 -0.84
N PRO A 134 -14.36 12.45 -1.61
CA PRO A 134 -15.44 11.77 -2.30
C PRO A 134 -16.40 11.13 -1.30
N ASP A 135 -17.70 11.16 -1.62
CA ASP A 135 -18.71 10.53 -0.79
C ASP A 135 -18.37 9.05 -0.56
N THR A 136 -18.41 8.63 0.70
CA THR A 136 -17.97 7.29 1.09
C THR A 136 -18.99 6.62 2.01
N ILE A 137 -19.52 5.49 1.57
CA ILE A 137 -20.42 4.62 2.34
C ILE A 137 -19.63 3.45 2.92
N TYR A 138 -19.88 3.19 4.19
CA TYR A 138 -19.23 2.13 4.97
C TYR A 138 -20.11 0.89 5.15
N ASP A 139 -21.38 0.99 4.81
CA ASP A 139 -22.31 -0.12 4.73
C ASP A 139 -22.08 -0.92 3.43
N ASN A 140 -21.68 -2.17 3.60
CA ASN A 140 -21.37 -3.09 2.51
C ASN A 140 -22.59 -3.95 2.12
N SER A 141 -23.79 -3.57 2.54
CA SER A 141 -25.06 -4.20 2.16
C SER A 141 -25.43 -3.92 0.70
N LEU A 142 -26.47 -4.62 0.22
CA LEU A 142 -27.07 -4.31 -1.07
C LEU A 142 -27.64 -2.88 -1.09
N ASP A 143 -28.20 -2.42 0.04
CA ASP A 143 -28.82 -1.09 0.15
C ASP A 143 -27.76 0.01 0.08
N GLY A 144 -26.62 -0.16 0.75
CA GLY A 144 -25.49 0.78 0.65
C GLY A 144 -24.97 0.92 -0.78
N LEU A 145 -24.84 -0.19 -1.51
CA LEU A 145 -24.46 -0.17 -2.93
C LEU A 145 -25.54 0.49 -3.79
N THR A 146 -26.82 0.19 -3.53
CA THR A 146 -27.97 0.75 -4.24
C THR A 146 -28.01 2.27 -4.06
N ALA A 147 -27.85 2.76 -2.83
CA ALA A 147 -27.83 4.18 -2.51
C ALA A 147 -26.72 4.92 -3.28
N MET A 148 -25.49 4.40 -3.28
CA MET A 148 -24.39 5.01 -4.03
C MET A 148 -24.67 5.04 -5.54
N LEU A 149 -25.12 3.93 -6.12
CA LEU A 149 -25.36 3.84 -7.56
C LEU A 149 -26.54 4.70 -8.02
N ASN A 150 -27.58 4.86 -7.19
CA ASN A 150 -28.69 5.74 -7.50
C ASN A 150 -28.30 7.22 -7.39
N SER A 151 -27.45 7.58 -6.43
CA SER A 151 -27.02 8.97 -6.23
C SER A 151 -25.94 9.41 -7.24
N LYS A 152 -24.97 8.54 -7.54
CA LYS A 152 -23.75 8.92 -8.29
C LYS A 152 -23.58 8.19 -9.63
N GLY A 153 -24.42 7.20 -9.94
CA GLY A 153 -24.33 6.39 -11.16
C GLY A 153 -23.15 5.40 -11.21
N SER A 154 -22.04 5.70 -10.53
CA SER A 154 -20.89 4.80 -10.43
C SER A 154 -20.12 4.94 -9.12
N ALA A 155 -19.39 3.89 -8.75
CA ALA A 155 -18.65 3.81 -7.51
C ALA A 155 -17.36 2.98 -7.66
N TYR A 156 -16.34 3.32 -6.88
CA TYR A 156 -15.21 2.44 -6.60
C TYR A 156 -15.39 1.76 -5.26
N LEU A 157 -15.45 0.43 -5.27
CA LEU A 157 -15.37 -0.36 -4.06
C LEU A 157 -13.91 -0.73 -3.82
N LYS A 158 -13.41 -0.48 -2.62
CA LYS A 158 -11.98 -0.61 -2.29
C LYS A 158 -11.82 -1.36 -0.98
N ALA A 159 -11.06 -2.45 -0.97
CA ALA A 159 -10.75 -3.14 0.29
C ALA A 159 -10.07 -2.17 1.27
N CYS A 160 -10.46 -2.21 2.54
CA CYS A 160 -9.92 -1.33 3.59
C CYS A 160 -8.40 -1.43 3.67
N ARG A 161 -7.86 -2.64 3.50
CA ARG A 161 -6.41 -2.89 3.35
C ARG A 161 -6.16 -3.51 1.98
N GLY A 162 -5.12 -3.05 1.29
CA GLY A 162 -4.78 -3.55 -0.04
C GLY A 162 -3.63 -2.77 -0.68
N ARG A 163 -3.08 -3.29 -1.77
CA ARG A 163 -1.94 -2.68 -2.48
C ARG A 163 -2.11 -2.81 -4.00
N LYS A 164 -1.44 -1.94 -4.75
CA LYS A 164 -1.32 -1.98 -6.22
C LYS A 164 -2.66 -1.97 -6.99
N GLY A 165 -3.73 -1.45 -6.40
CA GLY A 165 -5.05 -1.42 -7.05
C GLY A 165 -5.73 -2.78 -7.24
N LEU A 166 -5.16 -3.90 -6.76
CA LEU A 166 -5.68 -5.25 -7.01
C LEU A 166 -6.99 -5.59 -6.28
N GLN A 167 -7.34 -4.83 -5.25
CA GLN A 167 -8.57 -5.01 -4.47
C GLN A 167 -9.45 -3.77 -4.61
N VAL A 168 -9.62 -3.35 -5.85
CA VAL A 168 -10.46 -2.22 -6.26
C VAL A 168 -11.31 -2.69 -7.42
N ILE A 169 -12.62 -2.48 -7.32
CA ILE A 169 -13.59 -2.75 -8.39
C ILE A 169 -14.41 -1.49 -8.61
N LYS A 170 -14.43 -1.01 -9.86
CA LYS A 170 -15.37 0.03 -10.30
C LYS A 170 -16.67 -0.66 -10.65
N VAL A 171 -17.79 -0.11 -10.22
CA VAL A 171 -19.13 -0.53 -10.62
C VAL A 171 -19.90 0.66 -11.15
N CYS A 172 -20.69 0.47 -12.20
CA CYS A 172 -21.53 1.52 -12.76
C CYS A 172 -22.89 0.99 -13.21
N LYS A 173 -23.88 1.87 -13.14
CA LYS A 173 -25.19 1.70 -13.76
C LYS A 173 -25.09 2.18 -15.22
N LEU A 174 -25.57 1.36 -16.14
CA LEU A 174 -25.61 1.65 -17.58
C LEU A 174 -26.96 2.29 -17.95
N SER A 175 -27.01 3.00 -19.08
CA SER A 175 -28.21 3.69 -19.56
C SER A 175 -29.39 2.74 -19.82
N ASN A 176 -29.12 1.49 -20.19
CA ASN A 176 -30.13 0.44 -20.40
C ASN A 176 -30.62 -0.24 -19.11
N GLY A 177 -30.29 0.30 -17.93
CA GLY A 177 -30.67 -0.26 -16.64
C GLY A 177 -29.83 -1.47 -16.19
N HIS A 178 -28.89 -1.95 -17.01
CA HIS A 178 -27.92 -2.96 -16.61
C HIS A 178 -26.79 -2.35 -15.77
N PHE A 179 -25.91 -3.22 -15.28
CA PHE A 179 -24.76 -2.85 -14.47
C PHE A 179 -23.49 -3.44 -15.06
N GLU A 180 -22.38 -2.76 -14.83
CA GLU A 180 -21.06 -3.23 -15.23
C GLU A 180 -20.09 -3.14 -14.06
N SER A 181 -19.16 -4.07 -13.99
CA SER A 181 -18.02 -4.00 -13.08
C SER A 181 -16.71 -4.08 -13.83
N ARG A 182 -15.71 -3.30 -13.42
CA ARG A 182 -14.36 -3.30 -13.98
C ARG A 182 -13.31 -3.40 -12.87
N TYR A 183 -12.35 -4.30 -13.01
CA TYR A 183 -11.24 -4.41 -12.07
C TYR A 183 -10.00 -4.99 -12.73
N LEU A 184 -8.83 -4.74 -12.13
CA LEU A 184 -7.56 -5.27 -12.61
C LEU A 184 -7.40 -6.72 -12.15
N ARG A 185 -7.38 -7.67 -13.10
CA ARG A 185 -7.02 -9.07 -12.83
C ARG A 185 -5.54 -9.25 -13.09
N GLN A 186 -4.80 -9.70 -12.07
CA GLN A 186 -3.38 -9.99 -12.22
C GLN A 186 -3.15 -11.48 -12.52
N HIS A 187 -2.52 -11.77 -13.66
CA HIS A 187 -2.01 -13.09 -14.02
C HIS A 187 -0.50 -13.16 -13.74
N GLY A 188 -0.11 -13.78 -12.63
CA GLY A 188 1.30 -13.97 -12.29
C GLY A 188 2.09 -12.66 -12.10
N LYS A 189 3.27 -12.56 -12.72
CA LYS A 189 4.19 -11.41 -12.58
C LYS A 189 3.98 -10.29 -13.61
N ASN A 190 3.12 -10.48 -14.61
CA ASN A 190 2.91 -9.52 -15.70
C ASN A 190 1.88 -8.44 -15.34
N SER A 191 1.81 -7.40 -16.19
CA SER A 191 0.77 -6.36 -16.17
C SER A 191 -0.60 -7.02 -16.22
N GLY A 192 -1.47 -6.70 -15.27
CA GLY A 192 -2.82 -7.26 -15.22
C GLY A 192 -3.68 -6.73 -16.36
N GLU A 193 -4.71 -7.49 -16.71
CA GLU A 193 -5.73 -7.10 -17.68
C GLU A 193 -6.94 -6.53 -16.95
N VAL A 194 -7.65 -5.61 -17.60
CA VAL A 194 -8.91 -5.09 -17.07
C VAL A 194 -10.00 -6.10 -17.40
N GLU A 195 -10.57 -6.72 -16.38
CA GLU A 195 -11.75 -7.55 -16.54
C GLU A 195 -13.01 -6.71 -16.49
N VAL A 196 -13.93 -6.98 -17.41
CA VAL A 196 -15.24 -6.33 -17.51
C VAL A 196 -16.32 -7.39 -17.41
N ASN A 197 -17.27 -7.22 -16.49
CA ASN A 197 -18.44 -8.08 -16.35
C ASN A 197 -19.72 -7.24 -16.41
N ARG A 198 -20.77 -7.77 -17.02
CA ARG A 198 -22.08 -7.11 -17.12
C ARG A 198 -23.17 -7.94 -16.44
N PHE A 199 -24.13 -7.25 -15.85
CA PHE A 199 -25.20 -7.85 -15.06
C PHE A 199 -26.53 -7.18 -15.39
N SER A 200 -27.57 -7.97 -15.62
CA SER A 200 -28.94 -7.45 -15.85
C SER A 200 -29.65 -7.03 -14.57
N ARG A 201 -29.16 -7.46 -13.39
CA ARG A 201 -29.76 -7.17 -12.08
C ARG A 201 -28.71 -6.76 -11.07
N LEU A 202 -29.02 -5.76 -10.24
CA LEU A 202 -28.13 -5.28 -9.18
C LEU A 202 -27.75 -6.36 -8.18
N SER A 203 -28.68 -7.27 -7.85
CA SER A 203 -28.41 -8.40 -6.96
C SER A 203 -27.31 -9.34 -7.49
N LYS A 204 -27.19 -9.51 -8.81
CA LYS A 204 -26.12 -10.31 -9.43
C LYS A 204 -24.77 -9.60 -9.37
N LEU A 205 -24.75 -8.29 -9.62
CA LEU A 205 -23.56 -7.46 -9.40
C LEU A 205 -23.10 -7.55 -7.94
N TYR A 206 -24.02 -7.41 -6.98
CA TYR A 206 -23.71 -7.48 -5.56
C TYR A 206 -23.13 -8.85 -5.16
N GLN A 207 -23.68 -9.96 -5.68
CA GLN A 207 -23.10 -11.29 -5.49
C GLN A 207 -21.68 -11.39 -6.06
N HIS A 208 -21.42 -10.79 -7.23
CA HIS A 208 -20.08 -10.73 -7.81
C HIS A 208 -19.10 -9.91 -6.93
N VAL A 209 -19.52 -8.75 -6.44
CA VAL A 209 -18.75 -7.92 -5.49
C VAL A 209 -18.40 -8.70 -4.21
N LYS A 210 -19.38 -9.41 -3.62
CA LYS A 210 -19.13 -10.27 -2.45
C LYS A 210 -18.09 -11.35 -2.74
N LYS A 211 -18.14 -11.97 -3.92
CA LYS A 211 -17.14 -12.97 -4.33
C LYS A 211 -15.75 -12.34 -4.50
N PHE A 212 -15.69 -11.14 -5.09
CA PHE A 212 -14.44 -10.41 -5.31
C PHE A 212 -13.73 -10.09 -3.97
N PHE A 213 -14.44 -9.56 -2.98
CA PHE A 213 -13.84 -9.22 -1.68
C PHE A 213 -13.78 -10.39 -0.68
N ARG A 214 -14.57 -11.44 -0.88
CA ARG A 214 -14.71 -12.58 0.04
C ARG A 214 -15.08 -12.11 1.46
N ARG A 215 -14.10 -12.15 2.38
CA ARG A 215 -14.25 -11.71 3.79
C ARG A 215 -13.54 -10.38 4.07
N SER A 216 -12.88 -9.80 3.08
CA SER A 216 -12.16 -8.54 3.26
C SER A 216 -13.15 -7.39 3.41
N PRO A 217 -13.08 -6.60 4.49
CA PRO A 217 -13.89 -5.39 4.60
C PRO A 217 -13.48 -4.40 3.51
N TYR A 218 -14.45 -3.69 2.96
CA TYR A 218 -14.25 -2.67 1.93
C TYR A 218 -15.07 -1.42 2.23
N ILE A 219 -14.81 -0.36 1.48
CA ILE A 219 -15.59 0.87 1.44
C ILE A 219 -16.22 1.02 0.05
N ILE A 220 -17.36 1.68 -0.03
CA ILE A 220 -18.00 2.10 -1.29
C ILE A 220 -17.74 3.59 -1.43
N GLN A 221 -17.02 4.02 -2.46
CA GLN A 221 -16.64 5.42 -2.62
C GLN A 221 -17.11 5.93 -3.98
N GLU A 222 -17.60 7.16 -4.02
CA GLU A 222 -17.93 7.88 -5.24
C GLU A 222 -16.78 7.77 -6.25
N ALA A 223 -17.14 7.52 -7.51
CA ALA A 223 -16.18 7.55 -8.59
C ALA A 223 -15.92 8.99 -9.02
N ILE A 224 -14.66 9.40 -8.93
CA ILE A 224 -14.21 10.68 -9.45
C ILE A 224 -14.07 10.55 -10.97
N GLU A 225 -14.77 11.40 -11.70
CA GLU A 225 -14.57 11.56 -13.13
C GLU A 225 -13.22 12.24 -13.35
N LEU A 226 -12.30 11.49 -13.94
CA LEU A 226 -11.00 12.03 -14.30
C LEU A 226 -11.17 12.87 -15.55
N LEU A 227 -10.51 14.02 -15.58
CA LEU A 227 -10.34 14.79 -16.81
C LEU A 227 -9.68 13.87 -17.85
N THR A 228 -10.40 13.58 -18.94
CA THR A 228 -9.83 12.91 -20.08
C THR A 228 -9.05 13.95 -20.87
N GLN A 229 -7.73 13.84 -20.93
CA GLN A 229 -6.99 14.56 -21.95
C GLN A 229 -7.52 14.09 -23.31
N VAL A 230 -8.21 14.98 -24.02
CA VAL A 230 -8.38 14.83 -25.45
C VAL A 230 -6.97 14.81 -26.01
N SER A 231 -6.59 13.73 -26.69
CA SER A 231 -5.31 13.66 -27.39
C SER A 231 -5.22 14.87 -28.33
N HIS A 232 -4.39 15.85 -27.99
CA HIS A 232 -4.10 16.97 -28.86
C HIS A 232 -3.35 16.45 -30.09
N THR A 233 -4.10 16.16 -31.15
CA THR A 233 -3.60 16.25 -32.53
C THR A 233 -3.87 17.63 -33.14
N GLN A 234 -4.25 18.63 -32.34
CA GLN A 234 -4.38 20.01 -32.79
C GLN A 234 -3.43 20.94 -32.02
N ASN A 235 -2.72 21.73 -32.82
CA ASN A 235 -1.71 22.71 -32.44
C ASN A 235 -2.27 23.67 -31.38
N PRO A 236 -1.57 23.92 -30.25
CA PRO A 236 -2.00 24.86 -29.21
C PRO A 236 -2.30 26.29 -29.69
N ALA A 237 -1.91 26.65 -30.93
CA ALA A 237 -2.20 27.94 -31.54
C ALA A 237 -3.67 28.16 -31.95
N ASP A 238 -4.48 27.11 -32.07
CA ASP A 238 -5.88 27.23 -32.55
C ASP A 238 -6.90 27.54 -31.44
N LEU A 239 -6.47 27.67 -30.18
CA LEU A 239 -7.35 27.97 -29.03
C LEU A 239 -7.43 29.46 -28.67
N LEU A 240 -6.90 30.36 -29.50
CA LEU A 240 -6.95 31.82 -29.30
C LEU A 240 -7.43 32.59 -30.53
N LYS A 241 -8.51 32.11 -31.18
CA LYS A 241 -9.33 32.93 -32.08
C LYS A 241 -10.80 32.84 -31.71
#